data_AF-A0A0V0J6H1-F1
#
_entry.id   AF-A0A0V0J6H1-F1
#
_cell.length_a   1.000
_cell.length_b   1.000
_cell.length_c   1.000
_cell.angle_alpha   90.00
_cell.angle_beta   90.00
_cell.angle_gamma   90.00
#
_symmetry.space_group_name_H-M   'P 1'
#
loop_
_entity.id
_entity.type
_entity.pdbx_description
1 polymer ?
#
loop_
_entity_poly.entity_id
_entity_poly.type
_entity_poly.pdbx_seq_one_letter_code
_entity_poly.pdbx_strand_id
1 'polypeptide(L)'
;FFFQGQHRRQLFSMVRGTSRQTRKRSAKANDIEDLVNQPRKSTRWEPARWRETWKNISRMRANRDAPVDTMGCDKLAKENEDPETFRLQILLSLMLSSQTKDEVTAAAMERLTDRGCNLKTLLTMPEAELRDVIHPVGFNRVFCVHTPN
;
A
#
# COMPACT_ATOMS: atom_id res chain seq x y z
N PHE A 1 4.19 0.82 15.65
CA PHE A 1 5.45 1.59 15.76
C PHE A 1 5.33 2.83 14.89
N PHE A 2 4.96 3.95 15.51
CA PHE A 2 4.64 5.23 14.88
C PHE A 2 5.86 6.13 15.05
N PHE A 3 6.47 6.62 13.97
CA PHE A 3 7.62 7.52 14.04
C PHE A 3 7.18 8.94 13.69
N GLN A 4 7.10 9.79 14.70
CA GLN A 4 7.08 11.24 14.52
C GLN A 4 8.46 11.73 14.09
N GLY A 5 8.48 12.73 13.21
CA GLY A 5 9.69 13.48 12.89
C GLY A 5 10.02 14.53 13.95
N GLN A 6 11.28 14.96 14.00
CA GLN A 6 11.74 16.33 14.24
C GLN A 6 13.28 16.42 14.10
N HIS A 7 13.74 17.49 13.44
CA HIS A 7 15.03 18.20 13.57
C HIS A 7 16.41 17.50 13.41
N ARG A 8 17.22 17.96 12.44
CA ARG A 8 18.28 18.97 12.66
C ARG A 8 19.06 19.30 11.36
N ARG A 9 19.17 20.60 11.12
CA ARG A 9 20.08 21.23 10.14
C ARG A 9 21.53 20.97 10.55
N GLN A 10 22.40 20.67 9.60
CA GLN A 10 23.83 20.94 9.73
C GLN A 10 24.34 21.70 8.51
N LEU A 11 25.04 22.79 8.83
CA LEU A 11 25.78 23.69 7.97
C LEU A 11 26.98 22.97 7.35
N PHE A 12 27.24 23.21 6.07
CA PHE A 12 28.58 23.07 5.52
C PHE A 12 28.95 24.32 4.71
N SER A 13 29.99 24.98 5.19
CA SER A 13 30.62 26.17 4.64
C SER A 13 31.49 25.86 3.43
N MET A 14 31.32 26.68 2.40
CA MET A 14 32.36 27.34 1.59
C MET A 14 33.69 26.58 1.36
N VAL A 15 33.87 26.10 0.11
CA VAL A 15 35.18 26.04 -0.54
C VAL A 15 35.08 26.75 -1.90
N ARG A 16 35.84 27.84 -2.05
CA ARG A 16 36.11 28.50 -3.34
C ARG A 16 37.24 27.72 -4.02
N GLY A 17 37.03 27.33 -5.27
CA GLY A 17 38.04 26.69 -6.11
C GLY A 17 37.83 27.08 -7.57
N THR A 18 38.78 27.84 -8.09
CA THR A 18 38.89 28.43 -9.42
C THR A 18 39.10 27.42 -10.54
N SER A 19 38.52 27.65 -11.72
CA SER A 19 39.22 27.71 -13.02
C SER A 19 38.24 27.53 -14.19
N ARG A 20 38.15 28.54 -15.05
CA ARG A 20 37.48 28.48 -16.36
C ARG A 20 38.38 27.69 -17.31
N GLN A 21 37.99 26.46 -17.66
CA GLN A 21 38.53 25.77 -18.83
C GLN A 21 37.53 25.80 -19.99
N THR A 22 38.00 26.35 -21.10
CA THR A 22 37.33 26.49 -22.39
C THR A 22 36.95 25.13 -22.97
N ARG A 23 35.66 24.90 -23.21
CA ARG A 23 35.18 23.72 -23.96
C ARG A 23 35.47 23.88 -25.45
N LYS A 24 36.50 23.17 -25.95
CA LYS A 24 36.66 22.85 -27.37
C LYS A 24 35.45 22.01 -27.82
N ARG A 25 34.75 22.46 -28.86
CA ARG A 25 33.74 21.67 -29.57
C ARG A 25 34.46 20.51 -30.26
N SER A 26 34.05 19.27 -29.98
CA SER A 26 34.30 18.13 -30.85
C SER A 26 32.96 17.53 -31.19
N ALA A 27 32.61 17.63 -32.47
CA ALA A 27 31.50 16.91 -33.06
C ALA A 27 31.91 15.45 -33.23
N LYS A 28 31.08 14.53 -32.75
CA LYS A 28 30.73 13.26 -33.39
C LYS A 28 29.47 12.77 -32.70
N ALA A 29 28.37 12.75 -33.45
CA ALA A 29 27.16 12.07 -33.02
C ALA A 29 27.53 10.58 -32.92
N ASN A 30 27.37 10.00 -31.73
CA ASN A 30 27.46 8.54 -31.58
C ASN A 30 26.11 7.98 -32.06
N ASP A 31 26.15 7.05 -33.01
CA ASP A 31 24.96 6.37 -33.50
C ASP A 31 24.27 5.64 -32.33
N ILE A 32 22.95 5.80 -32.26
CA ILE A 32 22.11 5.35 -31.14
C ILE A 32 22.20 3.82 -30.94
N GLU A 33 22.55 3.07 -31.98
CA GLU A 33 22.66 1.61 -31.95
C GLU A 33 23.85 1.10 -31.10
N ASP A 34 24.93 1.87 -30.96
CA ASP A 34 26.10 1.49 -30.14
C ASP A 34 25.85 1.62 -28.63
N LEU A 35 24.77 2.31 -28.22
CA LEU A 35 24.34 2.41 -26.82
C LEU A 35 23.47 1.24 -26.37
N VAL A 36 22.87 0.50 -27.30
CA VAL A 36 21.99 -0.63 -27.02
C VAL A 36 22.78 -1.91 -26.71
N ASN A 37 23.97 -2.07 -27.31
CA ASN A 37 24.82 -3.25 -27.15
C ASN A 37 25.87 -3.17 -26.04
N GLN A 38 25.88 -2.11 -25.24
CA GLN A 38 26.72 -2.07 -24.04
C GLN A 38 26.08 -2.90 -22.93
N PRO A 39 26.79 -3.84 -22.29
CA PRO A 39 26.28 -4.50 -21.10
C PRO A 39 26.02 -3.42 -20.07
N ARG A 40 24.74 -3.24 -19.69
CA ARG A 40 24.36 -2.33 -18.61
C ARG A 40 25.14 -2.76 -17.39
N LYS A 41 26.21 -2.05 -17.02
CA LYS A 41 26.83 -2.15 -15.71
C LYS A 41 25.87 -1.54 -14.69
N SER A 42 24.72 -2.18 -14.50
CA SER A 42 23.96 -2.00 -13.28
C SER A 42 24.72 -2.78 -12.22
N THR A 43 25.61 -2.12 -11.49
CA THR A 43 25.85 -2.51 -10.11
C THR A 43 24.53 -2.28 -9.38
N ARG A 44 23.60 -3.23 -9.53
CA ARG A 44 22.30 -3.23 -8.89
C ARG A 44 22.59 -3.31 -7.41
N TRP A 45 22.35 -2.22 -6.69
CA TRP A 45 22.51 -2.22 -5.25
C TRP A 45 21.56 -3.26 -4.66
N GLU A 46 22.12 -4.17 -3.85
CA GLU A 46 21.40 -5.21 -3.14
C GLU A 46 21.70 -5.07 -1.63
N PRO A 47 20.68 -5.11 -0.74
CA PRO A 47 20.92 -5.07 0.71
C PRO A 47 21.76 -6.25 1.18
N ALA A 48 22.59 -6.07 2.21
CA ALA A 48 23.35 -7.18 2.79
C ALA A 48 22.41 -8.33 3.22
N ARG A 49 22.80 -9.58 2.94
CA ARG A 49 22.08 -10.82 3.32
C ARG A 49 20.62 -10.93 2.81
N TRP A 50 20.17 -10.12 1.85
CA TRP A 50 18.78 -10.16 1.38
C TRP A 50 18.33 -11.54 0.89
N ARG A 51 19.23 -12.34 0.30
CA ARG A 51 18.95 -13.72 -0.14
C ARG A 51 18.67 -14.66 1.03
N GLU A 52 19.41 -14.50 2.12
CA GLU A 52 19.19 -15.29 3.35
C GLU A 52 17.88 -14.88 4.01
N THR A 53 17.62 -13.57 4.10
CA THR A 53 16.35 -13.03 4.59
C THR A 53 15.17 -13.56 3.77
N TRP A 54 15.28 -13.54 2.43
CA TRP A 54 14.26 -14.08 1.54
C TRP A 54 14.03 -15.58 1.74
N LYS A 55 15.10 -16.38 1.85
CA LYS A 55 15.00 -17.82 2.14
C LYS A 55 14.30 -18.08 3.48
N ASN A 56 14.62 -17.29 4.50
CA ASN A 56 14.00 -17.40 5.82
C ASN A 56 12.50 -17.03 5.78
N ILE A 57 12.15 -15.91 5.13
CA ILE A 57 10.75 -15.52 4.93
C ILE A 57 9.99 -16.59 4.14
N SER A 58 10.58 -17.11 3.07
CA SER A 58 9.98 -18.18 2.24
C SER A 58 9.72 -19.44 3.07
N ARG A 59 10.66 -19.83 3.93
CA ARG A 59 10.50 -20.97 4.85
C ARG A 59 9.41 -20.70 5.89
N MET A 60 9.41 -19.52 6.51
CA MET A 60 8.41 -19.12 7.51
C MET A 60 7.00 -19.07 6.91
N ARG A 61 6.86 -18.67 5.65
CA ARG A 61 5.56 -18.53 4.95
C ARG A 61 5.16 -19.77 4.14
N ALA A 62 5.91 -20.87 4.22
CA ALA A 62 5.65 -22.08 3.43
C ALA A 62 4.28 -22.69 3.71
N ASN A 63 3.84 -22.66 4.97
CA ASN A 63 2.59 -23.28 5.41
C ASN A 63 1.34 -22.39 5.21
N ARG A 64 1.52 -21.10 4.90
CA ARG A 64 0.42 -20.12 4.70
C ARG A 64 -0.67 -20.17 5.79
N ASP A 65 -0.22 -20.26 7.03
CA ASP A 65 -1.04 -20.44 8.23
C ASP A 65 -1.42 -19.12 8.91
N ALA A 66 -1.11 -17.98 8.30
CA ALA A 66 -1.45 -16.69 8.89
C ALA A 66 -2.91 -16.31 8.58
N PRO A 67 -3.59 -15.60 9.49
CA PRO A 67 -4.97 -15.15 9.28
C PRO A 67 -5.19 -14.40 7.96
N VAL A 68 -4.25 -13.55 7.55
CA VAL A 68 -4.28 -12.81 6.28
C VAL A 68 -4.34 -13.71 5.04
N ASP A 69 -3.90 -14.97 5.12
CA ASP A 69 -3.94 -15.89 3.99
C ASP A 69 -5.37 -16.38 3.68
N THR A 70 -6.24 -16.42 4.69
CA THR A 70 -7.66 -16.82 4.56
C THR A 70 -8.63 -15.64 4.68
N MET A 71 -8.30 -14.68 5.53
CA MET A 71 -9.15 -13.54 5.93
C MET A 71 -8.57 -12.20 5.46
N GLY A 72 -7.65 -12.22 4.49
CA GLY A 72 -7.11 -11.01 3.89
C GLY A 72 -8.21 -10.17 3.24
N CYS A 73 -8.03 -8.85 3.25
CA CYS A 73 -8.97 -7.89 2.66
C CYS A 73 -9.35 -8.22 1.20
N ASP A 74 -8.43 -8.80 0.42
CA ASP A 74 -8.65 -9.25 -0.96
C ASP A 74 -9.63 -10.43 -1.08
N LYS A 75 -9.89 -11.16 0.02
CA LYS A 75 -10.77 -12.32 0.08
C LYS A 75 -12.17 -12.03 0.62
N LEU A 76 -12.41 -10.82 1.14
CA LEU A 76 -13.66 -10.50 1.84
C LEU A 76 -14.81 -10.08 0.93
N ALA A 77 -14.54 -9.70 -0.33
CA ALA A 77 -15.56 -9.32 -1.28
C ALA A 77 -16.18 -10.55 -1.96
N LYS A 78 -17.49 -10.53 -2.18
CA LYS A 78 -18.22 -11.62 -2.85
C LYS A 78 -18.03 -11.51 -4.36
N GLU A 79 -17.28 -12.45 -4.95
CA GLU A 79 -16.99 -12.48 -6.40
C GLU A 79 -18.24 -12.64 -7.29
N ASN A 80 -19.36 -13.10 -6.72
CA ASN A 80 -20.62 -13.31 -7.42
C ASN A 80 -21.52 -12.06 -7.50
N GLU A 81 -21.11 -10.94 -6.89
CA GLU A 81 -21.86 -9.68 -6.92
C GLU A 81 -21.60 -8.90 -8.21
N ASP A 82 -22.40 -7.84 -8.43
CA ASP A 82 -22.16 -6.95 -9.56
C ASP A 82 -20.75 -6.30 -9.46
N PRO A 83 -20.11 -5.98 -10.60
CA PRO A 83 -18.74 -5.46 -10.60
C PRO A 83 -18.55 -4.15 -9.83
N GLU A 84 -19.60 -3.36 -9.65
CA GLU A 84 -19.55 -2.10 -8.91
C GLU A 84 -19.56 -2.37 -7.40
N THR A 85 -20.49 -3.19 -6.93
CA THR A 85 -20.59 -3.68 -5.56
C THR A 85 -19.34 -4.45 -5.13
N PHE A 86 -18.77 -5.29 -6.00
CA PHE A 86 -17.51 -5.98 -5.71
C PHE A 86 -16.37 -4.98 -5.43
N ARG A 87 -16.19 -3.97 -6.29
CA ARG A 87 -15.16 -2.94 -6.09
C ARG A 87 -15.40 -2.13 -4.81
N LEU A 88 -16.67 -1.82 -4.52
CA LEU A 88 -17.04 -1.15 -3.27
C LEU A 88 -16.68 -2.01 -2.06
N GLN A 89 -17.01 -3.30 -2.06
CA GLN A 89 -16.68 -4.23 -0.98
C GLN A 89 -15.16 -4.34 -0.78
N ILE A 90 -14.37 -4.43 -1.86
CA ILE A 90 -12.91 -4.40 -1.77
C ILE A 90 -12.43 -3.09 -1.14
N LEU A 91 -12.93 -1.93 -1.60
CA LEU A 91 -12.57 -0.63 -1.03
C LEU A 91 -12.90 -0.55 0.46
N LEU A 92 -14.09 -0.99 0.85
CA LEU A 92 -14.53 -1.02 2.26
C LEU A 92 -13.63 -1.93 3.09
N SER A 93 -13.30 -3.11 2.60
CA SER A 93 -12.40 -4.04 3.29
C SER A 93 -11.02 -3.42 3.55
N LEU A 94 -10.47 -2.70 2.56
CA LEU A 94 -9.20 -1.98 2.67
C LEU A 94 -9.29 -0.79 3.65
N MET A 95 -10.40 -0.06 3.65
CA MET A 95 -10.59 1.06 4.58
C MET A 95 -10.70 0.57 6.04
N LEU A 96 -11.40 -0.54 6.26
CA LEU A 96 -11.63 -1.12 7.58
C LEU A 96 -10.38 -1.86 8.13
N SER A 97 -9.54 -2.41 7.26
CA SER A 97 -8.33 -3.15 7.66
C SER A 97 -7.25 -2.26 8.28
N SER A 98 -7.30 -0.94 8.10
CA SER A 98 -6.33 -0.03 8.71
C SER A 98 -6.33 -0.22 10.23
N GLN A 99 -5.19 -0.66 10.78
CA GLN A 99 -4.99 -0.89 12.22
C GLN A 99 -6.02 -1.82 12.89
N THR A 100 -6.72 -2.65 12.12
CA THR A 100 -7.63 -3.66 12.62
C THR A 100 -7.10 -5.04 12.26
N LYS A 101 -7.23 -6.02 13.16
CA LYS A 101 -6.83 -7.40 12.88
C LYS A 101 -7.69 -7.98 11.74
N ASP A 102 -7.11 -8.91 10.98
CA ASP A 102 -7.78 -9.49 9.81
C ASP A 102 -9.10 -10.16 10.19
N GLU A 103 -9.16 -10.88 11.30
CA GLU A 103 -10.38 -11.59 11.74
C GLU A 103 -11.50 -10.62 12.12
N VAL A 104 -11.14 -9.47 12.72
CA VAL A 104 -12.11 -8.44 13.09
C VAL A 104 -12.66 -7.74 11.84
N THR A 105 -11.80 -7.50 10.86
CA THR A 105 -12.18 -6.92 9.57
C THR A 105 -13.10 -7.86 8.79
N ALA A 106 -12.77 -9.15 8.76
CA ALA A 106 -13.58 -10.19 8.13
C ALA A 106 -14.98 -10.25 8.73
N ALA A 107 -15.09 -10.30 10.06
CA ALA A 107 -16.38 -10.33 10.75
C ALA A 107 -17.21 -9.06 10.51
N ALA A 108 -16.56 -7.89 10.41
CA ALA A 108 -17.26 -6.63 10.10
C ALA A 108 -17.78 -6.62 8.65
N MET A 109 -16.97 -7.07 7.69
CA MET A 109 -17.38 -7.20 6.29
C MET A 109 -18.51 -8.21 6.12
N GLU A 110 -18.47 -9.34 6.82
CA GLU A 110 -19.56 -10.32 6.81
C GLU A 110 -20.90 -9.69 7.24
N ARG A 111 -20.92 -9.01 8.39
CA ARG A 111 -22.10 -8.29 8.89
C ARG A 111 -22.60 -7.17 7.95
N LEU A 112 -21.70 -6.53 7.19
CA LEU A 112 -22.06 -5.56 6.16
C LEU A 112 -22.69 -6.24 4.95
N THR A 113 -22.10 -7.35 4.49
CA THR A 113 -22.61 -8.09 3.33
C THR A 113 -23.95 -8.76 3.60
N ASP A 114 -24.23 -9.17 4.84
CA ASP A 114 -25.53 -9.71 5.23
C ASP A 114 -26.66 -8.68 5.14
N ARG A 115 -26.33 -7.39 5.25
CA ARG A 115 -27.28 -6.28 5.02
C ARG A 115 -27.36 -5.85 3.56
N GLY A 116 -26.61 -6.49 2.67
CA GLY A 116 -26.64 -6.25 1.23
C GLY A 116 -25.57 -5.30 0.69
N CYS A 117 -24.53 -4.95 1.47
CA CYS A 117 -23.33 -4.15 1.15
C CYS A 117 -23.20 -3.59 -0.28
N ASN A 118 -24.14 -2.73 -0.67
CA ASN A 118 -24.17 -2.04 -1.96
C ASN A 118 -24.26 -0.54 -1.70
N LEU A 119 -23.96 0.27 -2.73
CA LEU A 119 -23.90 1.72 -2.58
C LEU A 119 -25.22 2.33 -2.08
N LYS A 120 -26.36 1.83 -2.58
CA LYS A 120 -27.69 2.34 -2.20
C LYS A 120 -27.99 2.03 -0.74
N THR A 121 -27.79 0.80 -0.32
CA THR A 121 -27.98 0.36 1.06
C THR A 121 -27.11 1.16 2.01
N LEU A 122 -25.83 1.41 1.65
CA LEU A 122 -24.92 2.18 2.48
C LEU A 122 -25.38 3.65 2.65
N LEU A 123 -25.95 4.26 1.62
CA LEU A 123 -26.47 5.62 1.65
C LEU A 123 -27.78 5.74 2.46
N THR A 124 -28.62 4.72 2.43
CA THR A 124 -29.90 4.73 3.16
C THR A 124 -29.77 4.25 4.60
N MET A 125 -28.66 3.60 4.96
CA MET A 125 -28.44 3.02 6.28
C MET A 125 -28.20 4.13 7.31
N PRO A 126 -28.92 4.15 8.44
CA PRO A 126 -28.67 5.12 9.50
C PRO A 126 -27.24 4.99 10.05
N GLU A 127 -26.60 6.11 10.38
CA GLU A 127 -25.23 6.12 10.92
C GLU A 127 -25.08 5.22 12.16
N ALA A 128 -26.10 5.20 13.03
CA ALA A 128 -26.11 4.37 14.23
C ALA A 128 -26.06 2.87 13.88
N GLU A 129 -26.85 2.44 12.90
CA GLU A 129 -26.84 1.05 12.45
C GLU A 129 -25.50 0.71 11.80
N LEU A 130 -24.99 1.58 10.93
CA LEU A 130 -23.69 1.39 10.28
C LEU A 130 -22.55 1.25 11.29
N ARG A 131 -22.57 2.08 12.34
CA ARG A 131 -21.62 2.05 13.45
C ARG A 131 -21.65 0.72 14.20
N ASP A 132 -22.85 0.18 14.43
CA ASP A 132 -23.03 -1.10 15.10
C ASP A 132 -22.54 -2.27 14.23
N VAL A 133 -22.76 -2.20 12.91
CA VAL A 133 -22.27 -3.22 11.97
C VAL A 133 -20.75 -3.32 12.01
N ILE A 134 -20.08 -2.16 11.96
CA ILE A 134 -18.63 -2.09 11.86
C ILE A 134 -17.94 -2.18 13.24
N HIS A 135 -18.67 -2.09 14.35
CA HIS A 135 -18.08 -2.36 15.67
C HIS A 135 -17.49 -3.78 15.67
N PRO A 136 -16.20 -4.03 15.99
CA PRO A 136 -15.22 -3.26 16.76
C PRO A 136 -13.98 -2.75 15.96
N VAL A 137 -14.08 -2.41 14.68
CA VAL A 137 -12.94 -1.84 13.92
C VAL A 137 -12.44 -0.52 14.55
N GLY A 138 -11.12 -0.35 14.61
CA GLY A 138 -10.46 0.78 15.31
C GLY A 138 -10.82 2.16 14.76
N PHE A 139 -11.33 2.25 13.52
CA PHE A 139 -11.70 3.50 12.84
C PHE A 139 -13.21 3.72 12.66
N ASN A 140 -14.06 3.01 13.41
CA ASN A 140 -15.52 3.14 13.29
C ASN A 140 -16.05 4.58 13.43
N ARG A 141 -15.35 5.47 14.15
CA ARG A 141 -15.74 6.88 14.29
C ARG A 141 -15.49 7.71 13.04
N VAL A 142 -14.43 7.44 12.29
CA VAL A 142 -14.05 8.21 11.10
C VAL A 142 -14.86 7.75 9.89
N PHE A 143 -15.12 6.45 9.79
CA PHE A 143 -15.88 5.87 8.69
C PHE A 143 -17.31 6.42 8.61
N CYS A 144 -18.03 6.45 9.73
CA CYS A 144 -19.40 6.95 9.81
C CYS A 144 -19.57 8.45 9.50
N VAL A 145 -18.52 9.25 9.64
CA VAL A 145 -18.57 10.70 9.38
C VAL A 145 -18.48 11.02 7.88
N HIS A 146 -17.95 10.10 7.07
CA HIS A 146 -17.71 10.30 5.64
C HIS A 146 -18.81 9.75 4.73
N THR A 147 -19.82 9.07 5.29
CA THR A 147 -21.05 8.72 4.56
C THR A 147 -21.98 9.94 4.55
N PRO A 148 -22.20 10.60 3.40
CA PRO A 148 -23.12 11.73 3.34
C PRO A 148 -24.54 11.26 3.61
N ASN A 149 -25.24 11.95 4.51
CA ASN A 149 -26.71 11.93 4.60
C ASN A 149 -27.34 12.45 3.30
#